data_AF-A0A5B6TXB1-F1
#
_entry.id   AF-A0A5B6TXB1-F1
#
_cell.length_a   1.000
_cell.length_b   1.000
_cell.length_c   1.000
_cell.angle_alpha   90.00
_cell.angle_beta   90.00
_cell.angle_gamma   90.00
#
_symmetry.space_group_name_H-M   'P 1'
#
loop_
_entity.id
_entity.type
_entity.pdbx_description
1 polymer ?
#
loop_
_entity_poly.entity_id
_entity_poly.type
_entity_poly.pdbx_seq_one_letter_code
_entity_poly.pdbx_strand_id
1 'polypeptide(L)'
;MDRFGRETFEEMIGPVRSPFERLRLDIALRAGRLLGKARLSAAKRIPFLLPVHGPLRGLDGGMVVSVYAISHDPLILYTPVGGARPLSTVAAIGRRLAKRRATLLLSPNWTLERPAVVARMGGDLAWYRERFPLHELIFLCNTEEERRLVVAAGGSAIVSNHNLMVSEEMFRPLPDVPVIFDAVYNGRISPTKRHYLALDIERLVHITFSIGEMPPAGARAFVRRLRARSALHHIANPIIGGMTAKLTAPEVNRVYNQAAVGLCLSAEEGAMYSSMEYLLAGLPIVSTPSLGGRDVFFDPDYCMVVEPEPPAIRRAVERLRDRAIPRDEIRGRTLEKVRAGRLELAAYLSALKRRLGSSDPPFSQWPFQGAGTLMRWATVRQHAREIAASRTPQERP
;
A
#
# COMPACT_ATOMS: atom_id res chain seq x y z
N MET A 1 13.17 21.25 3.03
CA MET A 1 12.66 20.12 2.25
C MET A 1 13.69 19.73 1.21
N ASP A 2 13.67 18.49 0.70
CA ASP A 2 14.50 18.12 -0.45
C ASP A 2 13.92 18.63 -1.79
N ARG A 3 14.63 18.39 -2.90
CA ARG A 3 14.19 18.79 -4.26
C ARG A 3 12.84 18.17 -4.67
N PHE A 4 12.34 17.18 -3.93
CA PHE A 4 11.06 16.51 -4.17
C PHE A 4 9.98 16.91 -3.15
N GLY A 5 10.19 18.00 -2.39
CA GLY A 5 9.24 18.50 -1.40
C GLY A 5 9.05 17.57 -0.19
N ARG A 6 9.99 16.66 0.06
CA ARG A 6 9.96 15.75 1.22
C ARG A 6 10.61 16.43 2.41
N GLU A 7 10.05 16.21 3.61
CA GLU A 7 10.66 16.70 4.85
C GLU A 7 12.07 16.11 4.99
N THR A 8 13.06 16.95 5.32
CA THR A 8 14.34 16.44 5.77
C THR A 8 14.18 15.74 7.13
N PHE A 9 15.20 15.00 7.55
CA PHE A 9 15.16 14.34 8.86
C PHE A 9 14.98 15.37 9.98
N GLU A 10 15.69 16.49 9.89
CA GLU A 10 15.64 17.62 10.82
C GLU A 10 14.26 18.26 10.84
N GLU A 11 13.66 18.46 9.67
CA GLU A 11 12.30 18.98 9.55
C GLU A 11 11.30 18.04 10.22
N MET A 12 11.41 16.72 9.97
CA MET A 12 10.52 15.73 10.56
C MET A 12 10.56 15.74 12.09
N ILE A 13 11.75 15.78 12.70
CA ILE A 13 11.90 15.69 14.16
C ILE A 13 11.72 17.02 14.89
N GLY A 14 11.84 18.15 14.18
CA GLY A 14 11.75 19.49 14.76
C GLY A 14 12.96 19.86 15.63
N PRO A 15 12.88 20.96 16.40
CA PRO A 15 13.99 21.41 17.24
C PRO A 15 14.37 20.35 18.30
N VAL A 16 15.68 20.12 18.44
CA VAL A 16 16.27 19.14 19.37
C VAL A 16 16.83 19.87 20.59
N ARG A 17 16.68 19.30 21.79
CA ARG A 17 16.96 20.01 23.06
C ARG A 17 18.45 20.29 23.32
N SER A 18 19.37 19.57 22.67
CA SER A 18 20.81 19.85 22.79
C SER A 18 21.62 19.45 21.53
N PRO A 19 22.80 20.07 21.30
CA PRO A 19 23.73 19.66 20.24
C PRO A 19 24.18 18.20 20.34
N PHE A 20 24.30 17.68 21.56
CA PHE A 20 24.68 16.29 21.82
C PHE A 20 23.56 15.30 21.43
N GLU A 21 22.30 15.62 21.76
CA GLU A 21 21.15 14.81 21.32
C GLU A 21 21.07 14.80 19.78
N ARG A 22 21.34 15.95 19.13
CA ARG A 22 21.40 16.07 17.67
C ARG A 22 22.48 15.15 17.07
N LEU A 23 23.71 15.21 17.58
CA LEU A 23 24.80 14.36 17.10
C LEU A 23 24.47 12.86 17.25
N ARG A 24 23.87 12.46 18.37
CA ARG A 24 23.44 11.06 18.58
C ARG A 24 22.36 10.63 17.59
N LEU A 25 21.40 11.49 17.28
CA LEU A 25 20.35 11.22 16.29
C LEU A 25 20.92 11.05 14.88
N ASP A 26 21.87 11.91 14.49
CA ASP A 26 22.52 11.84 13.18
C ASP A 26 23.36 10.57 13.02
N ILE A 27 24.11 10.20 14.06
CA ILE A 27 24.88 8.95 14.07
C ILE A 27 23.93 7.74 13.95
N ALA A 28 22.84 7.72 14.74
CA ALA A 28 21.86 6.64 14.69
C ALA A 28 21.17 6.55 13.31
N LEU A 29 20.88 7.69 12.68
CA LEU A 29 20.32 7.76 11.33
C LEU A 29 21.30 7.23 10.28
N ARG A 30 22.58 7.63 10.34
CA ARG A 30 23.62 7.13 9.42
C ARG A 30 23.83 5.63 9.57
N ALA A 31 23.97 5.14 10.80
CA ALA A 31 24.11 3.71 11.09
C ALA A 31 22.87 2.91 10.62
N GLY A 32 21.67 3.41 10.92
CA GLY A 32 20.41 2.80 10.48
C GLY A 32 20.27 2.77 8.95
N ARG A 33 20.65 3.85 8.25
CA ARG A 33 20.67 3.90 6.78
C ARG A 33 21.66 2.91 6.18
N LEU A 34 22.86 2.77 6.75
CA LEU A 34 23.88 1.85 6.25
C LEU A 34 23.44 0.38 6.39
N LEU A 35 23.05 -0.01 7.61
CA LEU A 35 22.54 -1.36 7.89
C LEU A 35 21.27 -1.68 7.10
N GLY A 36 20.34 -0.72 7.03
CA GLY A 36 19.10 -0.83 6.26
C GLY A 36 19.36 -0.97 4.75
N LYS A 37 20.25 -0.15 4.17
CA LYS A 37 20.63 -0.24 2.76
C LYS A 37 21.27 -1.57 2.42
N ALA A 38 22.17 -2.09 3.26
CA ALA A 38 22.80 -3.38 3.04
C ALA A 38 21.77 -4.52 3.03
N ARG A 39 20.90 -4.60 4.05
CA ARG A 39 19.83 -5.62 4.13
C ARG A 39 18.83 -5.51 2.99
N LEU A 40 18.38 -4.30 2.66
CA LEU A 40 17.43 -4.06 1.55
C LEU A 40 18.05 -4.36 0.19
N SER A 41 19.34 -4.08 0.00
CA SER A 41 20.07 -4.39 -1.24
C SER A 41 20.19 -5.91 -1.41
N ALA A 42 20.57 -6.62 -0.35
CA ALA A 42 20.64 -8.08 -0.33
C ALA A 42 19.28 -8.72 -0.65
N ALA A 43 18.20 -8.29 0.02
CA ALA A 43 16.85 -8.81 -0.21
C ALA A 43 16.33 -8.59 -1.65
N LYS A 44 16.84 -7.57 -2.37
CA LYS A 44 16.48 -7.29 -3.77
C LYS A 44 17.31 -8.07 -4.79
N ARG A 45 18.52 -8.52 -4.41
CA ARG A 45 19.47 -9.15 -5.34
C ARG A 45 19.57 -10.65 -5.16
N ILE A 46 19.60 -11.13 -3.91
CA ILE A 46 19.72 -12.56 -3.58
C ILE A 46 18.69 -13.40 -4.35
N PRO A 47 17.40 -13.01 -4.45
CA PRO A 47 16.44 -13.78 -5.22
C PRO A 47 16.73 -13.90 -6.72
N PHE A 48 17.63 -13.13 -7.30
CA PHE A 48 18.00 -13.27 -8.71
C PHE A 48 19.31 -14.06 -8.89
N LEU A 49 20.03 -14.33 -7.80
CA LEU A 49 21.30 -15.05 -7.79
C LEU A 49 21.14 -16.51 -7.36
N LEU A 50 20.07 -16.83 -6.62
CA LEU A 50 19.83 -18.19 -6.16
C LEU A 50 19.40 -19.13 -7.30
N PRO A 51 19.93 -20.36 -7.34
CA PRO A 51 19.59 -21.33 -8.37
C PRO A 51 18.13 -21.78 -8.25
N VAL A 52 17.51 -22.13 -9.39
CA VAL A 52 16.12 -22.62 -9.43
C VAL A 52 16.00 -24.02 -8.80
N HIS A 53 17.05 -24.82 -8.90
CA HIS A 53 17.12 -26.20 -8.42
C HIS A 53 18.30 -26.42 -7.46
N GLY A 54 18.31 -27.57 -6.77
CA GLY A 54 19.39 -27.94 -5.85
C GLY A 54 19.21 -27.42 -4.40
N PRO A 55 20.22 -27.65 -3.53
CA PRO A 55 20.11 -27.44 -2.08
C PRO A 55 20.00 -25.96 -1.70
N LEU A 56 20.58 -25.06 -2.50
CA LEU A 56 20.63 -23.62 -2.21
C LEU A 56 19.37 -22.85 -2.66
N ARG A 57 18.45 -23.49 -3.41
CA ARG A 57 17.22 -22.85 -3.92
C ARG A 57 16.32 -22.29 -2.81
N GLY A 58 16.52 -22.76 -1.57
CA GLY A 58 15.66 -22.48 -0.44
C GLY A 58 16.10 -21.34 0.47
N LEU A 59 17.25 -20.71 0.21
CA LEU A 59 17.88 -19.73 1.12
C LEU A 59 17.07 -18.43 1.28
N ASP A 60 16.24 -18.08 0.31
CA ASP A 60 15.30 -16.96 0.37
C ASP A 60 13.97 -17.31 1.05
N GLY A 61 13.80 -18.53 1.57
CA GLY A 61 12.54 -19.01 2.13
C GLY A 61 12.04 -18.24 3.36
N GLY A 62 12.92 -17.52 4.04
CA GLY A 62 12.58 -16.66 5.18
C GLY A 62 12.07 -15.27 4.78
N MET A 63 12.09 -14.91 3.49
CA MET A 63 11.49 -13.66 3.04
C MET A 63 10.01 -13.64 3.36
N VAL A 64 9.52 -12.54 3.94
CA VAL A 64 8.11 -12.35 4.26
C VAL A 64 7.43 -11.70 3.05
N VAL A 65 6.38 -12.33 2.57
CA VAL A 65 5.60 -11.91 1.40
C VAL A 65 4.12 -12.06 1.73
N SER A 66 3.27 -11.38 0.95
CA SER A 66 1.85 -11.72 0.92
C SER A 66 1.51 -12.42 -0.38
N VAL A 67 0.73 -13.48 -0.25
CA VAL A 67 0.20 -14.26 -1.36
C VAL A 67 -1.21 -14.65 -0.98
N TYR A 68 -2.13 -14.50 -1.92
CA TYR A 68 -3.50 -14.98 -1.82
C TYR A 68 -3.77 -15.91 -3.00
N ALA A 69 -4.23 -17.13 -2.74
CA ALA A 69 -4.61 -18.06 -3.79
C ALA A 69 -6.06 -17.79 -4.19
N ILE A 70 -6.27 -17.21 -5.36
CA ILE A 70 -7.60 -17.00 -5.95
C ILE A 70 -8.17 -18.36 -6.42
N SER A 71 -7.29 -19.22 -6.92
CA SER A 71 -7.62 -20.54 -7.42
C SER A 71 -6.44 -21.47 -7.17
N HIS A 72 -6.72 -22.70 -6.75
CA HIS A 72 -5.70 -23.74 -6.59
C HIS A 72 -5.57 -24.63 -7.83
N ASP A 73 -6.61 -24.72 -8.65
CA ASP A 73 -6.58 -25.45 -9.91
C ASP A 73 -7.52 -24.77 -10.93
N PRO A 74 -6.97 -24.10 -11.97
CA PRO A 74 -5.56 -23.79 -12.19
C PRO A 74 -5.01 -22.88 -11.08
N LEU A 75 -3.71 -22.94 -10.81
CA LEU A 75 -3.09 -22.13 -9.75
C LEU A 75 -3.00 -20.65 -10.17
N ILE A 76 -3.80 -19.80 -9.53
CA ILE A 76 -3.80 -18.35 -9.72
C ILE A 76 -3.53 -17.69 -8.37
N LEU A 77 -2.42 -16.96 -8.29
CA LEU A 77 -1.95 -16.29 -7.09
C LEU A 77 -2.01 -14.79 -7.28
N TYR A 78 -2.47 -14.08 -6.27
CA TYR A 78 -2.42 -12.64 -6.17
C TYR A 78 -1.35 -12.24 -5.15
N THR A 79 -0.47 -11.32 -5.53
CA THR A 79 0.62 -10.88 -4.68
C THR A 79 0.92 -9.39 -4.88
N PRO A 80 1.09 -8.62 -3.79
CA PRO A 80 1.53 -7.25 -3.89
C PRO A 80 3.00 -7.19 -4.30
N VAL A 81 3.32 -6.22 -5.15
CA VAL A 81 4.69 -5.92 -5.59
C VAL A 81 5.00 -4.44 -5.37
N GLY A 82 6.28 -4.10 -5.23
CA GLY A 82 6.66 -2.71 -5.03
C GLY A 82 8.13 -2.52 -4.67
N GLY A 83 8.44 -1.31 -4.21
CA GLY A 83 9.81 -0.92 -3.88
C GLY A 83 10.68 -0.69 -5.13
N ALA A 84 11.99 -0.78 -4.97
CA ALA A 84 12.95 -0.45 -6.03
C ALA A 84 13.20 -1.58 -7.05
N ARG A 85 12.73 -2.80 -6.75
CA ARG A 85 12.84 -3.97 -7.65
C ARG A 85 11.64 -4.89 -7.44
N PRO A 86 10.48 -4.59 -8.06
CA PRO A 86 9.19 -5.22 -7.74
C PRO A 86 9.17 -6.76 -7.83
N LEU A 87 9.97 -7.35 -8.72
CA LEU A 87 9.98 -8.79 -8.97
C LEU A 87 10.83 -9.61 -7.98
N SER A 88 11.49 -9.00 -6.98
CA SER A 88 12.37 -9.76 -6.07
C SER A 88 11.65 -10.78 -5.21
N THR A 89 10.48 -10.43 -4.67
CA THR A 89 9.64 -11.36 -3.90
C THR A 89 8.97 -12.39 -4.81
N VAL A 90 8.61 -11.99 -6.03
CA VAL A 90 8.04 -12.85 -7.07
C VAL A 90 9.02 -13.94 -7.49
N ALA A 91 10.31 -13.62 -7.62
CA ALA A 91 11.38 -14.59 -7.89
C ALA A 91 11.49 -15.66 -6.78
N ALA A 92 11.36 -15.26 -5.51
CA ALA A 92 11.42 -16.18 -4.38
C ALA A 92 10.23 -17.15 -4.36
N ILE A 93 9.01 -16.66 -4.61
CA ILE A 93 7.81 -17.49 -4.75
C ILE A 93 7.95 -18.40 -5.98
N GLY A 94 8.39 -17.84 -7.11
CA GLY A 94 8.57 -18.55 -8.37
C GLY A 94 9.49 -19.77 -8.22
N ARG A 95 10.60 -19.63 -7.50
CA ARG A 95 11.51 -20.74 -7.18
C ARG A 95 10.84 -21.94 -6.50
N ARG A 96 9.83 -21.68 -5.65
CA ARG A 96 9.10 -22.75 -4.94
C ARG A 96 8.06 -23.43 -5.82
N LEU A 97 7.58 -22.73 -6.84
CA LEU A 97 6.54 -23.18 -7.74
C LEU A 97 7.08 -23.57 -9.11
N ALA A 98 8.40 -23.52 -9.35
CA ALA A 98 9.03 -23.67 -10.67
C ALA A 98 8.63 -24.91 -11.48
N LYS A 99 8.16 -25.98 -10.82
CA LYS A 99 7.70 -27.22 -11.47
C LYS A 99 6.18 -27.29 -11.67
N ARG A 100 5.44 -26.24 -11.32
CA ARG A 100 3.98 -26.17 -11.36
C ARG A 100 3.57 -25.00 -12.24
N ARG A 101 2.58 -25.20 -13.10
CA ARG A 101 1.96 -24.08 -13.83
C ARG A 101 1.32 -23.12 -12.85
N ALA A 102 1.61 -21.83 -12.96
CA ALA A 102 1.11 -20.82 -12.05
C ALA A 102 0.92 -19.48 -12.76
N THR A 103 -0.22 -18.83 -12.55
CA THR A 103 -0.39 -17.43 -12.94
C THR A 103 -0.24 -16.55 -11.70
N LEU A 104 0.64 -15.55 -11.75
CA LEU A 104 0.87 -14.60 -10.67
C LEU A 104 0.35 -13.23 -11.10
N LEU A 105 -0.73 -12.81 -10.44
CA LEU A 105 -1.29 -11.47 -10.53
C LEU A 105 -0.53 -10.54 -9.59
N LEU A 106 0.15 -9.57 -10.16
CA LEU A 106 1.08 -8.67 -9.48
C LEU A 106 0.40 -7.32 -9.26
N SER A 107 0.04 -7.00 -8.02
CA SER A 107 -0.58 -5.71 -7.66
C SER A 107 0.48 -4.71 -7.20
N PRO A 108 0.75 -3.60 -7.92
CA PRO A 108 1.67 -2.58 -7.45
C PRO A 108 1.10 -1.87 -6.21
N ASN A 109 1.73 -2.09 -5.06
CA ASN A 109 1.44 -1.35 -3.82
C ASN A 109 2.18 0.00 -3.75
N TRP A 110 3.03 0.26 -4.73
CA TRP A 110 3.72 1.54 -4.92
C TRP A 110 3.80 1.81 -6.40
N THR A 111 3.76 3.09 -6.80
CA THR A 111 3.73 3.42 -8.22
C THR A 111 4.90 2.83 -9.00
N LEU A 112 4.59 2.31 -10.18
CA LEU A 112 5.56 1.87 -11.16
C LEU A 112 6.07 3.01 -12.04
N GLU A 113 5.46 4.20 -11.97
CA GLU A 113 5.80 5.42 -12.72
C GLU A 113 7.11 6.07 -12.23
N ARG A 114 8.17 5.27 -12.14
CA ARG A 114 9.50 5.67 -11.68
C ARG A 114 10.53 5.18 -12.68
N PRO A 115 11.24 6.07 -13.40
CA PRO A 115 12.14 5.68 -14.50
C PRO A 115 13.15 4.58 -14.13
N ALA A 116 13.77 4.67 -12.95
CA ALA A 116 14.73 3.68 -12.49
C ALA A 116 14.13 2.28 -12.22
N VAL A 117 12.84 2.21 -11.89
CA VAL A 117 12.11 0.95 -11.69
C VAL A 117 11.74 0.34 -13.04
N VAL A 118 11.17 1.14 -13.94
CA VAL A 118 10.79 0.71 -15.29
C VAL A 118 12.01 0.22 -16.08
N ALA A 119 13.12 0.97 -16.05
CA ALA A 119 14.35 0.61 -16.77
C ALA A 119 14.92 -0.76 -16.34
N ARG A 120 14.75 -1.15 -15.07
CA ARG A 120 15.18 -2.45 -14.55
C ARG A 120 14.18 -3.56 -14.84
N MET A 121 12.90 -3.23 -14.96
CA MET A 121 11.80 -4.18 -15.03
C MET A 121 11.94 -5.13 -16.22
N GLY A 122 12.31 -4.64 -17.40
CA GLY A 122 12.45 -5.48 -18.60
C GLY A 122 13.48 -6.59 -18.44
N GLY A 123 14.65 -6.28 -17.85
CA GLY A 123 15.67 -7.29 -17.54
C GLY A 123 15.21 -8.32 -16.53
N ASP A 124 14.47 -7.89 -15.49
CA ASP A 124 13.92 -8.79 -14.48
C ASP A 124 12.81 -9.71 -15.05
N LEU A 125 11.98 -9.20 -15.97
CA LEU A 125 10.95 -9.96 -16.67
C LEU A 125 11.56 -11.00 -17.61
N ALA A 126 12.56 -10.60 -18.41
CA ALA A 126 13.29 -11.51 -19.27
C ALA A 126 13.96 -12.65 -18.46
N TRP A 127 14.64 -12.28 -17.37
CA TRP A 127 15.27 -13.24 -16.44
C TRP A 127 14.25 -14.22 -15.86
N TYR A 128 13.06 -13.75 -15.49
CA TYR A 128 12.02 -14.57 -14.89
C TYR A 128 11.44 -15.56 -15.89
N ARG A 129 11.09 -15.09 -17.09
CA ARG A 129 10.53 -15.91 -18.18
C ARG A 129 11.45 -17.06 -18.59
N GLU A 130 12.75 -16.80 -18.63
CA GLU A 130 13.77 -17.83 -18.92
C GLU A 130 13.81 -18.94 -17.86
N ARG A 131 13.63 -18.58 -16.58
CA ARG A 131 13.82 -19.50 -15.43
C ARG A 131 12.55 -20.18 -14.94
N PHE A 132 11.39 -19.62 -15.26
CA PHE A 132 10.09 -20.12 -14.84
C PHE A 132 9.12 -20.18 -16.02
N PRO A 133 9.39 -21.03 -17.04
CA PRO A 133 8.60 -21.08 -18.28
C PRO A 133 7.15 -21.55 -18.08
N LEU A 134 6.85 -22.16 -16.92
CA LEU A 134 5.49 -22.58 -16.56
C LEU A 134 4.66 -21.45 -15.91
N HIS A 135 5.26 -20.28 -15.69
CA HIS A 135 4.61 -19.18 -15.00
C HIS A 135 4.17 -18.09 -15.95
N GLU A 136 2.98 -17.54 -15.70
CA GLU A 136 2.48 -16.33 -16.34
C GLU A 136 2.46 -15.20 -15.32
N LEU A 137 3.02 -14.03 -15.66
CA LEU A 137 3.00 -12.84 -14.83
C LEU A 137 2.05 -11.81 -15.44
N ILE A 138 1.10 -11.31 -14.65
CA ILE A 138 0.12 -10.31 -15.10
C ILE A 138 0.10 -9.18 -14.07
N PHE A 139 0.43 -7.96 -14.48
CA PHE A 139 0.36 -6.79 -13.61
C PHE A 139 -1.07 -6.24 -13.55
N LEU A 140 -1.55 -5.99 -12.34
CA LEU A 140 -2.81 -5.31 -12.07
C LEU A 140 -2.50 -3.84 -11.76
N CYS A 141 -2.28 -3.06 -12.81
CA CYS A 141 -1.80 -1.68 -12.72
C CYS A 141 -2.87 -0.74 -12.15
N ASN A 142 -2.46 0.23 -11.34
CA ASN A 142 -3.38 1.19 -10.73
C ASN A 142 -3.85 2.27 -11.69
N THR A 143 -3.04 2.56 -12.70
CA THR A 143 -3.30 3.56 -13.74
C THR A 143 -3.01 2.99 -15.13
N GLU A 144 -3.55 3.67 -16.14
CA GLU A 144 -3.25 3.36 -17.53
C GLU A 144 -1.77 3.63 -17.88
N GLU A 145 -1.16 4.65 -17.27
CA GLU A 145 0.26 4.94 -17.46
C GLU A 145 1.15 3.81 -16.91
N GLU A 146 0.83 3.25 -15.73
CA GLU A 146 1.52 2.07 -15.22
C GLU A 146 1.39 0.88 -16.18
N ARG A 147 0.20 0.66 -16.76
CA ARG A 147 -0.02 -0.40 -17.75
C ARG A 147 0.87 -0.19 -18.97
N ARG A 148 0.90 1.03 -19.52
CA ARG A 148 1.72 1.40 -20.67
C ARG A 148 3.20 1.15 -20.40
N LEU A 149 3.71 1.53 -19.22
CA LEU A 149 5.10 1.32 -18.83
C LEU A 149 5.47 -0.15 -18.67
N VAL A 150 4.58 -0.97 -18.10
CA VAL A 150 4.80 -2.42 -17.97
C VAL A 150 4.83 -3.09 -19.34
N VAL A 151 3.88 -2.74 -20.23
CA VAL A 151 3.84 -3.27 -21.60
C VAL A 151 5.09 -2.87 -22.37
N ALA A 152 5.54 -1.62 -22.27
CA ALA A 152 6.77 -1.15 -22.89
C ALA A 152 8.03 -1.88 -22.38
N ALA A 153 8.01 -2.36 -21.13
CA ALA A 153 9.07 -3.18 -20.55
C ALA A 153 8.96 -4.68 -20.92
N GLY A 154 7.99 -5.07 -21.75
CA GLY A 154 7.78 -6.45 -22.20
C GLY A 154 6.95 -7.32 -21.24
N GLY A 155 6.19 -6.72 -20.33
CA GLY A 155 5.29 -7.42 -19.42
C GLY A 155 3.84 -7.45 -19.88
N SER A 156 3.04 -8.36 -19.33
CA SER A 156 1.58 -8.38 -19.49
C SER A 156 0.92 -7.58 -18.37
N ALA A 157 -0.04 -6.73 -18.70
CA ALA A 157 -0.72 -5.87 -17.73
C ALA A 157 -2.16 -5.56 -18.11
N ILE A 158 -3.01 -5.36 -17.09
CA ILE A 158 -4.34 -4.76 -17.19
C ILE A 158 -4.45 -3.60 -16.20
N VAL A 159 -5.41 -2.69 -16.42
CA VAL A 159 -5.77 -1.71 -15.39
C VAL A 159 -6.73 -2.37 -14.42
N SER A 160 -6.34 -2.44 -13.15
CA SER A 160 -7.16 -2.94 -12.06
C SER A 160 -6.61 -2.37 -10.76
N ASN A 161 -7.16 -1.23 -10.35
CA ASN A 161 -6.68 -0.49 -9.20
C ASN A 161 -6.79 -1.29 -7.89
N HIS A 162 -5.72 -1.32 -7.09
CA HIS A 162 -5.68 -2.16 -5.89
C HIS A 162 -6.69 -1.75 -4.81
N ASN A 163 -7.25 -0.55 -4.89
CA ASN A 163 -8.27 -0.10 -3.94
C ASN A 163 -9.58 -0.91 -4.03
N LEU A 164 -9.79 -1.68 -5.10
CA LEU A 164 -10.88 -2.65 -5.18
C LEU A 164 -10.83 -3.72 -4.06
N MET A 165 -9.65 -3.93 -3.48
CA MET A 165 -9.42 -4.90 -2.40
C MET A 165 -9.80 -4.39 -1.01
N VAL A 166 -10.11 -3.09 -0.84
CA VAL A 166 -10.49 -2.55 0.46
C VAL A 166 -11.87 -3.08 0.87
N SER A 167 -11.99 -3.53 2.12
CA SER A 167 -13.23 -4.09 2.66
C SER A 167 -14.27 -3.00 2.90
N GLU A 168 -15.40 -3.09 2.21
CA GLU A 168 -16.55 -2.22 2.42
C GLU A 168 -17.32 -2.53 3.71
N GLU A 169 -17.18 -3.73 4.27
CA GLU A 169 -17.79 -4.08 5.56
C GLU A 169 -17.05 -3.42 6.73
N MET A 170 -15.72 -3.32 6.60
CA MET A 170 -14.82 -2.82 7.63
C MET A 170 -14.83 -1.30 7.71
N PHE A 171 -14.77 -0.62 6.57
CA PHE A 171 -14.82 0.83 6.48
C PHE A 171 -16.20 1.25 6.06
N ARG A 172 -16.89 1.99 6.92
CA ARG A 172 -18.27 2.45 6.76
C ARG A 172 -18.58 3.59 7.72
N PRO A 173 -19.56 4.45 7.38
CA PRO A 173 -20.15 5.39 8.32
C PRO A 173 -20.60 4.67 9.59
N LEU A 174 -20.31 5.28 10.73
CA LEU A 174 -20.74 4.86 12.05
C LEU A 174 -21.64 5.97 12.60
N PRO A 175 -22.97 5.78 12.66
CA PRO A 175 -23.91 6.84 12.99
C PRO A 175 -23.73 7.38 14.42
N ASP A 176 -23.27 6.54 15.34
CA ASP A 176 -23.12 6.88 16.76
C ASP A 176 -21.77 7.54 17.10
N VAL A 177 -20.95 7.87 16.09
CA VAL A 177 -19.63 8.48 16.30
C VAL A 177 -19.67 9.95 15.95
N PRO A 178 -19.54 10.87 16.93
CA PRO A 178 -19.59 12.30 16.68
C PRO A 178 -18.33 12.78 15.95
N VAL A 179 -18.51 13.76 15.06
CA VAL A 179 -17.42 14.46 14.39
C VAL A 179 -16.83 15.52 15.31
N ILE A 180 -15.58 15.34 15.72
CA ILE A 180 -14.87 16.22 16.65
C ILE A 180 -13.57 16.81 16.07
N PHE A 181 -13.10 16.28 14.94
CA PHE A 181 -11.94 16.78 14.20
C PHE A 181 -12.35 17.35 12.84
N ASP A 182 -11.67 18.41 12.41
CA ASP A 182 -11.84 18.96 11.06
C ASP A 182 -11.25 18.02 10.01
N ALA A 183 -10.16 17.33 10.35
CA ALA A 183 -9.56 16.35 9.45
C ALA A 183 -8.88 15.18 10.17
N VAL A 184 -8.71 14.08 9.43
CA VAL A 184 -7.87 12.94 9.79
C VAL A 184 -6.74 12.77 8.79
N TYR A 185 -5.53 12.54 9.28
CA TYR A 185 -4.41 12.10 8.46
C TYR A 185 -3.89 10.72 8.85
N ASN A 186 -4.10 9.72 7.98
CA ASN A 186 -3.50 8.39 8.12
C ASN A 186 -2.21 8.33 7.30
N GLY A 187 -1.09 8.50 8.01
CA GLY A 187 0.24 8.56 7.42
C GLY A 187 1.26 7.95 8.37
N ARG A 188 1.94 6.89 7.91
CA ARG A 188 3.11 6.34 8.60
C ARG A 188 4.18 7.42 8.85
N ILE A 189 5.04 7.21 9.83
CA ILE A 189 6.16 8.11 10.13
C ILE A 189 7.18 7.99 8.99
N SER A 190 7.12 8.93 8.05
CA SER A 190 7.92 8.93 6.82
C SER A 190 8.01 10.32 6.19
N PRO A 191 9.16 10.72 5.62
CA PRO A 191 9.31 11.96 4.86
C PRO A 191 8.33 12.08 3.69
N THR A 192 8.00 10.95 3.04
CA THR A 192 7.15 10.94 1.84
C THR A 192 5.70 11.28 2.14
N LYS A 193 5.30 11.21 3.41
CA LYS A 193 3.96 11.52 3.88
C LYS A 193 3.73 13.03 4.06
N ARG A 194 4.78 13.85 4.12
CA ARG A 194 4.66 15.33 4.19
C ARG A 194 3.70 15.78 5.29
N HIS A 195 3.93 15.31 6.52
CA HIS A 195 3.05 15.59 7.67
C HIS A 195 2.93 17.09 7.97
N TYR A 196 3.97 17.85 7.64
CA TYR A 196 3.99 19.31 7.80
C TYR A 196 2.82 20.03 7.09
N LEU A 197 2.30 19.46 6.00
CA LEU A 197 1.25 20.06 5.19
C LEU A 197 -0.10 20.17 5.93
N ALA A 198 -0.32 19.32 6.93
CA ALA A 198 -1.55 19.32 7.70
C ALA A 198 -1.51 20.25 8.93
N LEU A 199 -0.34 20.80 9.27
CA LEU A 199 -0.09 21.42 10.58
C LEU A 199 -0.80 22.75 10.83
N ASP A 200 -1.45 23.29 9.80
CA ASP A 200 -2.25 24.52 9.86
C ASP A 200 -3.73 24.26 10.14
N ILE A 201 -4.18 23.00 10.07
CA ILE A 201 -5.55 22.61 10.39
C ILE A 201 -5.77 22.74 11.90
N GLU A 202 -6.91 23.28 12.32
CA GLU A 202 -7.18 23.58 13.73
C GLU A 202 -7.32 22.30 14.58
N ARG A 203 -8.31 21.45 14.27
CA ARG A 203 -8.54 20.17 14.97
C ARG A 203 -8.18 19.01 14.05
N LEU A 204 -7.02 18.41 14.28
CA LEU A 204 -6.47 17.35 13.43
C LEU A 204 -6.21 16.09 14.24
N VAL A 205 -6.67 14.94 13.73
CA VAL A 205 -6.27 13.64 14.27
C VAL A 205 -5.29 12.93 13.34
N HIS A 206 -4.18 12.47 13.90
CA HIS A 206 -3.17 11.68 13.21
C HIS A 206 -3.34 10.19 13.53
N ILE A 207 -3.35 9.36 12.49
CA ILE A 207 -3.07 7.94 12.58
C ILE A 207 -1.66 7.73 12.03
N THR A 208 -0.70 7.44 12.89
CA THR A 208 0.71 7.37 12.51
C THR A 208 1.49 6.34 13.31
N PHE A 209 2.32 5.55 12.63
CA PHE A 209 3.21 4.56 13.23
C PHE A 209 4.51 4.41 12.45
N SER A 210 5.56 3.93 13.12
CA SER A 210 6.85 3.66 12.48
C SER A 210 6.87 2.27 11.86
N ILE A 211 7.42 2.18 10.65
CA ILE A 211 7.83 0.90 10.02
C ILE A 211 9.35 0.74 9.91
N GLY A 212 10.11 1.57 10.62
CA GLY A 212 11.58 1.54 10.61
C GLY A 212 12.24 2.33 9.50
N GLU A 213 11.53 3.20 8.78
CA GLU A 213 12.16 4.16 7.85
C GLU A 213 12.97 5.24 8.58
N MET A 214 12.54 5.57 9.81
CA MET A 214 13.30 6.39 10.74
C MET A 214 13.85 5.51 11.87
N PRO A 215 15.05 5.83 12.40
CA PRO A 215 15.55 5.19 13.60
C PRO A 215 14.58 5.44 14.77
N PRO A 216 14.49 4.53 15.77
CA PRO A 216 13.55 4.66 16.88
C PRO A 216 13.62 6.01 17.61
N ALA A 217 14.82 6.56 17.79
CA ALA A 217 14.99 7.87 18.43
C ALA A 217 14.39 9.02 17.59
N GLY A 218 14.53 8.97 16.26
CA GLY A 218 13.90 9.93 15.35
C GLY A 218 12.37 9.79 15.33
N ALA A 219 11.85 8.57 15.34
CA ALA A 219 10.41 8.33 15.43
C ALA A 219 9.82 8.86 16.76
N ARG A 220 10.51 8.67 17.90
CA ARG A 220 10.11 9.27 19.18
C ARG A 220 10.12 10.80 19.12
N ALA A 221 11.14 11.39 18.50
CA ALA A 221 11.22 12.83 18.35
C ALA A 221 10.07 13.38 17.48
N PHE A 222 9.74 12.70 16.39
CA PHE A 222 8.57 13.02 15.56
C PHE A 222 7.25 12.97 16.36
N VAL A 223 7.03 11.93 17.17
CA VAL A 223 5.83 11.82 18.03
C VAL A 223 5.77 12.98 19.04
N ARG A 224 6.91 13.35 19.65
CA ARG A 224 6.97 14.52 20.55
C ARG A 224 6.62 15.82 19.82
N ARG A 225 7.14 16.02 18.61
CA ARG A 225 6.87 17.21 17.79
C ARG A 225 5.39 17.33 17.47
N LEU A 226 4.75 16.25 17.00
CA LEU A 226 3.31 16.25 16.70
C LEU A 226 2.48 16.61 17.95
N ARG A 227 2.80 16.02 19.10
CA ARG A 227 2.10 16.34 20.37
C ARG A 227 2.29 17.78 20.82
N ALA A 228 3.44 18.39 20.52
CA ALA A 228 3.75 19.75 20.91
C ALA A 228 3.23 20.80 19.92
N ARG A 229 2.70 20.39 18.75
CA ARG A 229 2.30 21.34 17.70
C ARG A 229 1.10 22.17 18.10
N SER A 230 0.05 21.53 18.60
CA SER A 230 -1.22 22.17 18.97
C SER A 230 -1.91 21.31 20.03
N ALA A 231 -2.57 21.95 21.00
CA ALA A 231 -3.40 21.27 21.99
C ALA A 231 -4.65 20.61 21.37
N LEU A 232 -5.05 21.06 20.18
CA LEU A 232 -6.19 20.55 19.43
C LEU A 232 -5.80 19.45 18.42
N HIS A 233 -4.51 19.12 18.33
CA HIS A 233 -4.02 17.99 17.54
C HIS A 233 -3.97 16.74 18.41
N HIS A 234 -4.41 15.62 17.84
CA HIS A 234 -4.45 14.34 18.53
C HIS A 234 -3.71 13.26 17.75
N ILE A 235 -3.04 12.35 18.45
CA ILE A 235 -2.49 11.12 17.88
C ILE A 235 -3.37 9.98 18.38
N ALA A 236 -4.14 9.35 17.48
CA ALA A 236 -5.09 8.30 17.86
C ALA A 236 -4.40 6.99 18.30
N ASN A 237 -3.19 6.75 17.82
CA ASN A 237 -2.42 5.56 18.19
C ASN A 237 -2.01 5.59 19.67
N PRO A 238 -2.16 4.49 20.42
CA PRO A 238 -1.60 4.37 21.76
C PRO A 238 -0.10 4.64 21.77
N ILE A 239 0.39 5.41 22.75
CA ILE A 239 1.80 5.76 22.87
C ILE A 239 2.44 4.94 23.99
N ILE A 240 3.33 4.02 23.63
CA ILE A 240 4.05 3.13 24.54
C ILE A 240 5.55 3.40 24.39
N GLY A 241 6.23 3.79 25.48
CA GLY A 241 7.67 4.11 25.44
C GLY A 241 8.02 5.25 24.48
N GLY A 242 7.10 6.19 24.28
CA GLY A 242 7.25 7.32 23.35
C GLY A 242 7.06 6.97 21.87
N MET A 243 6.64 5.74 21.55
CA MET A 243 6.37 5.27 20.19
C MET A 243 4.88 4.96 20.03
N THR A 244 4.35 5.15 18.83
CA THR A 244 2.96 4.81 18.52
C THR A 244 2.80 3.32 18.17
N ALA A 245 1.85 2.65 18.81
CA ALA A 245 1.41 1.31 18.47
C ALA A 245 0.49 1.31 17.23
N LYS A 246 0.34 0.16 16.55
CA LYS A 246 -0.59 0.04 15.42
C LYS A 246 -2.04 -0.03 15.94
N LEU A 247 -2.93 0.67 15.26
CA LEU A 247 -4.37 0.45 15.38
C LEU A 247 -4.79 -0.72 14.50
N THR A 248 -5.81 -1.45 14.94
CA THR A 248 -6.57 -2.39 14.12
C THR A 248 -7.45 -1.62 13.12
N ALA A 249 -7.90 -2.28 12.07
CA ALA A 249 -8.71 -1.61 11.05
C ALA A 249 -10.09 -1.12 11.57
N PRO A 250 -10.80 -1.83 12.48
CA PRO A 250 -11.99 -1.26 13.13
C PRO A 250 -11.70 0.01 13.96
N GLU A 251 -10.58 0.05 14.68
CA GLU A 251 -10.15 1.25 15.40
C GLU A 251 -9.84 2.40 14.44
N VAL A 252 -9.18 2.12 13.31
CA VAL A 252 -8.95 3.11 12.25
C VAL A 252 -10.27 3.65 11.70
N ASN A 253 -11.24 2.78 11.36
CA ASN A 253 -12.55 3.23 10.88
C ASN A 253 -13.28 4.09 11.92
N ARG A 254 -13.17 3.77 13.21
CA ARG A 254 -13.72 4.59 14.29
C ARG A 254 -13.10 5.99 14.32
N VAL A 255 -11.78 6.09 14.16
CA VAL A 255 -11.08 7.40 14.09
C VAL A 255 -11.50 8.19 12.85
N TYR A 256 -11.65 7.53 11.69
CA TYR A 256 -12.16 8.20 10.49
C TYR A 256 -13.54 8.83 10.74
N ASN A 257 -14.42 8.09 11.41
CA ASN A 257 -15.75 8.60 11.71
C ASN A 257 -15.76 9.78 12.71
N GLN A 258 -14.66 10.07 13.41
CA GLN A 258 -14.52 11.25 14.27
C GLN A 258 -14.07 12.51 13.50
N ALA A 259 -13.72 12.39 12.23
CA ALA A 259 -13.23 13.50 11.40
C ALA A 259 -14.21 13.88 10.29
N ALA A 260 -14.19 15.16 9.90
CA ALA A 260 -15.01 15.66 8.80
C ALA A 260 -14.37 15.37 7.43
N VAL A 261 -13.04 15.37 7.32
CA VAL A 261 -12.32 15.27 6.03
C VAL A 261 -11.11 14.31 6.14
N GLY A 262 -10.88 13.48 5.12
CA GLY A 262 -9.68 12.64 4.98
C GLY A 262 -8.57 13.34 4.20
N LEU A 263 -7.31 13.18 4.62
CA LEU A 263 -6.16 13.85 3.97
C LEU A 263 -5.26 12.91 3.17
N CYS A 264 -4.96 13.30 1.94
CA CYS A 264 -4.11 12.59 0.97
C CYS A 264 -2.89 13.43 0.56
N LEU A 265 -1.86 13.47 1.40
CA LEU A 265 -0.81 14.50 1.32
C LEU A 265 0.51 14.08 0.69
N SER A 266 0.76 12.80 0.40
CA SER A 266 1.99 12.34 -0.25
C SER A 266 2.08 12.76 -1.73
N ALA A 267 3.27 12.94 -2.29
CA ALA A 267 3.45 13.29 -3.71
C ALA A 267 3.46 12.07 -4.64
N GLU A 268 3.84 10.91 -4.10
CA GLU A 268 3.93 9.65 -4.81
C GLU A 268 3.51 8.55 -3.85
N GLU A 269 2.62 7.65 -4.30
CA GLU A 269 2.19 6.44 -3.60
C GLU A 269 1.93 5.33 -4.63
N GLY A 270 1.22 4.26 -4.29
CA GLY A 270 0.36 3.57 -5.25
C GLY A 270 -1.04 4.20 -5.26
N ALA A 271 -2.10 3.40 -5.38
CA ALA A 271 -3.47 3.90 -5.26
C ALA A 271 -3.89 4.33 -3.84
N MET A 272 -3.03 4.11 -2.83
CA MET A 272 -3.21 4.57 -1.44
C MET A 272 -4.51 4.06 -0.80
N TYR A 273 -4.42 2.96 -0.05
CA TYR A 273 -5.57 2.39 0.67
C TYR A 273 -6.36 3.40 1.49
N SER A 274 -5.71 4.28 2.25
CA SER A 274 -6.42 5.26 3.09
C SER A 274 -7.37 6.15 2.30
N SER A 275 -7.08 6.45 1.03
CA SER A 275 -8.00 7.22 0.18
C SER A 275 -9.33 6.49 0.01
N MET A 276 -9.30 5.21 -0.35
CA MET A 276 -10.49 4.37 -0.48
C MET A 276 -11.15 4.12 0.89
N GLU A 277 -10.37 3.91 1.94
CA GLU A 277 -10.94 3.73 3.28
C GLU A 277 -11.71 4.97 3.75
N TYR A 278 -11.23 6.19 3.46
CA TYR A 278 -11.96 7.44 3.73
C TYR A 278 -13.29 7.48 2.97
N LEU A 279 -13.26 7.24 1.66
CA LEU A 279 -14.47 7.25 0.83
C LEU A 279 -15.50 6.22 1.29
N LEU A 280 -15.06 5.00 1.63
CA LEU A 280 -15.93 3.96 2.17
C LEU A 280 -16.46 4.33 3.56
N ALA A 281 -15.68 5.00 4.40
CA ALA A 281 -16.16 5.57 5.66
C ALA A 281 -17.05 6.82 5.49
N GLY A 282 -17.25 7.27 4.25
CA GLY A 282 -18.10 8.41 3.89
C GLY A 282 -17.45 9.78 4.10
N LEU A 283 -16.11 9.86 4.11
CA LEU A 283 -15.40 11.12 4.28
C LEU A 283 -15.08 11.75 2.92
N PRO A 284 -15.32 13.07 2.74
CA PRO A 284 -14.72 13.83 1.65
C PRO A 284 -13.20 13.86 1.80
N ILE A 285 -12.49 14.13 0.70
CA ILE A 285 -11.02 14.07 0.65
C ILE A 285 -10.43 15.40 0.20
N VAL A 286 -9.39 15.84 0.91
CA VAL A 286 -8.42 16.80 0.39
C VAL A 286 -7.15 16.05 0.02
N SER A 287 -6.72 16.19 -1.23
CA SER A 287 -5.47 15.64 -1.74
C SER A 287 -4.57 16.75 -2.26
N THR A 288 -3.28 16.46 -2.31
CA THR A 288 -2.34 17.17 -3.17
C THR A 288 -2.18 16.41 -4.49
N PRO A 289 -1.65 17.04 -5.56
CA PRO A 289 -1.23 16.32 -6.76
C PRO A 289 -0.33 15.12 -6.42
N SER A 290 -0.55 14.00 -7.11
CA SER A 290 0.16 12.75 -6.86
C SER A 290 0.23 11.84 -8.08
N LEU A 291 1.27 11.01 -8.13
CA LEU A 291 1.34 9.82 -9.00
C LEU A 291 0.77 8.56 -8.32
N GLY A 292 0.35 7.56 -9.09
CA GLY A 292 0.02 6.21 -8.60
C GLY A 292 -1.47 5.84 -8.55
N GLY A 293 -2.38 6.73 -8.96
CA GLY A 293 -3.80 6.37 -9.19
C GLY A 293 -4.68 6.35 -7.95
N ARG A 294 -4.39 7.17 -6.93
CA ARG A 294 -5.28 7.31 -5.77
C ARG A 294 -6.61 7.99 -6.10
N ASP A 295 -6.59 8.81 -7.14
CA ASP A 295 -7.66 9.66 -7.64
C ASP A 295 -8.66 8.92 -8.55
N VAL A 296 -8.39 7.66 -8.91
CA VAL A 296 -9.27 6.82 -9.74
C VAL A 296 -10.71 6.75 -9.21
N PHE A 297 -10.90 6.81 -7.89
CA PHE A 297 -12.23 6.76 -7.26
C PHE A 297 -12.72 8.12 -6.76
N PHE A 298 -11.96 9.20 -7.00
CA PHE A 298 -12.36 10.53 -6.57
C PHE A 298 -13.62 10.98 -7.31
N ASP A 299 -14.29 11.94 -6.68
CA ASP A 299 -15.44 12.60 -7.24
C ASP A 299 -15.30 14.10 -7.00
N PRO A 300 -15.44 14.96 -8.02
CA PRO A 300 -15.25 16.40 -7.85
C PRO A 300 -16.22 17.00 -6.82
N ASP A 301 -17.35 16.34 -6.55
CA ASP A 301 -18.31 16.82 -5.56
C ASP A 301 -17.81 16.67 -4.14
N TYR A 302 -16.85 15.79 -3.82
CA TYR A 302 -16.40 15.59 -2.44
C TYR A 302 -14.89 15.31 -2.33
N CYS A 303 -14.15 15.44 -3.41
CA CYS A 303 -12.70 15.35 -3.45
C CYS A 303 -12.11 16.63 -4.05
N MET A 304 -11.17 17.25 -3.34
CA MET A 304 -10.43 18.42 -3.83
C MET A 304 -8.95 18.10 -3.95
N VAL A 305 -8.37 18.33 -5.13
CA VAL A 305 -6.92 18.34 -5.32
C VAL A 305 -6.45 19.80 -5.26
N VAL A 306 -5.57 20.12 -4.32
CA VAL A 306 -5.07 21.49 -4.09
C VAL A 306 -3.56 21.53 -4.02
N GLU A 307 -2.99 22.73 -4.22
CA GLU A 307 -1.56 22.95 -4.08
C GLU A 307 -1.02 22.43 -2.73
N PRO A 308 0.20 21.86 -2.70
CA PRO A 308 0.81 21.28 -1.51
C PRO A 308 1.33 22.37 -0.56
N GLU A 309 0.42 23.21 -0.09
CA GLU A 309 0.70 24.34 0.80
C GLU A 309 -0.24 24.28 2.01
N PRO A 310 0.27 24.41 3.26
CA PRO A 310 -0.56 24.28 4.46
C PRO A 310 -1.81 25.19 4.46
N PRO A 311 -1.74 26.48 4.03
CA PRO A 311 -2.92 27.33 3.94
C PRO A 311 -3.94 26.87 2.90
N ALA A 312 -3.49 26.31 1.76
CA ALA A 312 -4.38 25.82 0.71
C ALA A 312 -5.14 24.57 1.19
N ILE A 313 -4.44 23.68 1.90
CA ILE A 313 -5.00 22.46 2.49
C ILE A 313 -6.00 22.82 3.59
N ARG A 314 -5.66 23.71 4.52
CA ARG A 314 -6.59 24.21 5.55
C ARG A 314 -7.88 24.72 4.92
N ARG A 315 -7.79 25.64 3.95
CA ARG A 315 -8.97 26.20 3.28
C ARG A 315 -9.80 25.14 2.57
N ALA A 316 -9.17 24.11 2.01
CA ALA A 316 -9.90 23.01 1.36
C ALA A 316 -10.63 22.13 2.38
N VAL A 317 -10.01 21.87 3.53
CA VAL A 317 -10.63 21.16 4.65
C VAL A 317 -11.84 21.90 5.17
N GLU A 318 -11.70 23.21 5.45
CA GLU A 318 -12.80 24.06 5.91
C GLU A 318 -13.97 24.03 4.91
N ARG A 319 -13.69 24.24 3.61
CA ARG A 319 -14.74 24.17 2.57
C ARG A 319 -15.45 22.82 2.53
N LEU A 320 -14.74 21.70 2.57
CA LEU A 320 -15.39 20.38 2.50
C LEU A 320 -16.15 20.04 3.78
N ARG A 321 -15.62 20.42 4.95
CA ARG A 321 -16.30 20.29 6.24
C ARG A 321 -17.62 21.07 6.24
N ASP A 322 -17.59 22.33 5.81
CA ASP A 322 -18.73 23.24 5.90
C ASP A 322 -19.84 22.88 4.89
N ARG A 323 -19.52 22.12 3.84
CA ARG A 323 -20.53 21.56 2.92
C ARG A 323 -21.39 20.47 3.56
N ALA A 324 -20.94 19.85 4.64
CA ALA A 324 -21.68 18.85 5.40
C ALA A 324 -22.34 17.75 4.54
N ILE A 325 -21.61 17.27 3.53
CA ILE A 325 -22.11 16.27 2.58
C ILE A 325 -22.49 14.99 3.34
N PRO A 326 -23.68 14.40 3.12
CA PRO A 326 -24.07 13.16 3.78
C PRO A 326 -23.06 12.04 3.54
N ARG A 327 -22.59 11.40 4.61
CA ARG A 327 -21.59 10.32 4.55
C ARG A 327 -22.04 9.14 3.70
N ASP A 328 -23.33 8.80 3.77
CA ASP A 328 -23.92 7.72 2.99
C ASP A 328 -23.97 8.03 1.49
N GLU A 329 -24.07 9.30 1.11
CA GLU A 329 -23.99 9.73 -0.30
C GLU A 329 -22.60 9.48 -0.86
N ILE A 330 -21.56 9.94 -0.17
CA ILE A 330 -20.15 9.73 -0.55
C ILE A 330 -19.86 8.24 -0.69
N ARG A 331 -20.26 7.46 0.32
CA ARG A 331 -20.09 6.01 0.32
C ARG A 331 -20.85 5.35 -0.82
N GLY A 332 -22.13 5.70 -1.03
CA GLY A 332 -22.98 5.10 -2.06
C GLY A 332 -22.38 5.25 -3.45
N ARG A 333 -22.02 6.48 -3.82
CA ARG A 333 -21.37 6.79 -5.11
C ARG A 333 -20.02 6.10 -5.27
N THR A 334 -19.27 5.96 -4.17
CA THR A 334 -18.01 5.22 -4.19
C THR A 334 -18.23 3.72 -4.43
N LEU A 335 -19.23 3.13 -3.77
CA LEU A 335 -19.56 1.71 -3.92
C LEU A 335 -20.03 1.37 -5.34
N GLU A 336 -20.71 2.29 -6.03
CA GLU A 336 -21.07 2.09 -7.44
C GLU A 336 -19.82 1.93 -8.33
N LYS A 337 -18.84 2.83 -8.19
CA LYS A 337 -17.54 2.74 -8.89
C LYS A 337 -16.79 1.45 -8.54
N VAL A 338 -16.77 1.08 -7.25
CA VAL A 338 -16.14 -0.16 -6.77
C VAL A 338 -16.83 -1.40 -7.35
N ARG A 339 -18.16 -1.45 -7.35
CA ARG A 339 -18.94 -2.56 -7.91
C ARG A 339 -18.64 -2.76 -9.39
N ALA A 340 -18.62 -1.68 -10.18
CA ALA A 340 -18.25 -1.74 -11.59
C ALA A 340 -16.85 -2.35 -11.80
N GLY A 341 -15.82 -1.81 -11.12
CA GLY A 341 -14.46 -2.33 -11.25
C GLY A 341 -14.30 -3.77 -10.73
N ARG A 342 -15.05 -4.17 -9.70
CA ARG A 342 -15.05 -5.56 -9.22
C ARG A 342 -15.70 -6.52 -10.22
N LEU A 343 -16.78 -6.12 -10.89
CA LEU A 343 -17.40 -6.92 -11.94
C LEU A 343 -16.45 -7.12 -13.13
N GLU A 344 -15.76 -6.05 -13.57
CA GLU A 344 -14.76 -6.13 -14.64
C GLU A 344 -13.63 -7.10 -14.28
N LEU A 345 -13.05 -6.96 -13.08
CA LEU A 345 -11.98 -7.87 -12.65
C LEU A 345 -12.48 -9.31 -12.48
N ALA A 346 -13.67 -9.52 -11.93
CA ALA A 346 -14.25 -10.86 -11.78
C ALA A 346 -14.50 -11.53 -13.14
N ALA A 347 -14.97 -10.77 -14.13
CA ALA A 347 -15.14 -11.25 -15.51
C ALA A 347 -13.79 -11.61 -16.13
N TYR A 348 -12.77 -10.76 -15.97
CA TYR A 348 -11.40 -11.04 -16.41
C TYR A 348 -10.84 -12.33 -15.78
N LEU A 349 -10.96 -12.47 -14.47
CA LEU A 349 -10.47 -13.64 -13.74
C LEU A 349 -11.21 -14.93 -14.16
N SER A 350 -12.50 -14.83 -14.45
CA SER A 350 -13.31 -15.95 -14.97
C SER A 350 -12.85 -16.36 -16.37
N ALA A 351 -12.57 -15.39 -17.24
CA ALA A 351 -12.00 -15.64 -18.57
C ALA A 351 -10.58 -16.25 -18.47
N LEU A 352 -9.77 -15.76 -17.54
CA LEU A 352 -8.43 -16.30 -17.26
C LEU A 352 -8.51 -17.77 -16.80
N LYS A 353 -9.40 -18.11 -15.87
CA LYS A 353 -9.60 -19.50 -15.43
C LYS A 353 -9.96 -20.43 -16.60
N ARG A 354 -10.90 -20.00 -17.46
CA ARG A 354 -11.29 -20.77 -18.66
C ARG A 354 -10.13 -20.93 -19.63
N ARG A 355 -9.37 -19.86 -19.89
CA ARG A 355 -8.15 -19.91 -20.74
C ARG A 355 -7.11 -20.88 -20.20
N LEU A 356 -7.03 -21.03 -18.88
CA LEU A 356 -6.13 -21.96 -18.20
C LEU A 356 -6.70 -23.39 -18.06
N GLY A 357 -7.88 -23.67 -18.63
CA GLY A 357 -8.48 -25.00 -18.70
C GLY A 357 -9.46 -25.37 -17.58
N SER A 358 -9.83 -24.41 -16.71
CA SER A 358 -10.85 -24.64 -15.68
C SER A 358 -12.25 -24.79 -16.28
N SER A 359 -13.01 -25.78 -15.80
CA SER A 359 -14.45 -25.94 -16.06
C SER A 359 -15.33 -25.33 -14.96
N ASP A 360 -14.75 -24.68 -13.95
CA ASP A 360 -15.49 -24.06 -12.87
C ASP A 360 -16.44 -22.97 -13.40
N PRO A 361 -17.58 -22.73 -12.73
CA PRO A 361 -18.41 -21.60 -13.07
C PRO A 361 -17.64 -20.27 -12.93
N PRO A 362 -18.02 -19.24 -13.70
CA PRO A 362 -17.51 -17.89 -13.50
C PRO A 362 -17.68 -17.43 -12.05
N PHE A 363 -16.82 -16.52 -11.60
CA PHE A 363 -16.95 -15.90 -10.29
C PHE A 363 -18.28 -15.13 -10.21
N SER A 364 -19.23 -15.67 -9.43
CA SER A 364 -20.51 -15.04 -9.13
C SER A 364 -20.44 -14.05 -7.97
N GLN A 365 -19.35 -14.09 -7.21
CA GLN A 365 -19.05 -13.22 -6.07
C GLN A 365 -17.62 -12.70 -6.17
N TRP A 366 -17.34 -11.61 -5.46
CA TRP A 366 -16.00 -11.04 -5.37
C TRP A 366 -14.99 -12.08 -4.86
N PRO A 367 -13.98 -12.50 -5.65
CA PRO A 367 -13.16 -13.67 -5.31
C PRO A 367 -12.08 -13.41 -4.27
N PHE A 368 -12.06 -12.21 -3.69
CA PHE A 368 -11.12 -11.81 -2.64
C PHE A 368 -11.83 -11.71 -1.27
N GLN A 369 -12.88 -12.51 -1.04
CA GLN A 369 -13.52 -12.63 0.28
C GLN A 369 -12.46 -12.98 1.35
N GLY A 370 -12.47 -12.28 2.47
CA GLY A 370 -11.48 -12.47 3.54
C GLY A 370 -10.09 -11.92 3.26
N ALA A 371 -9.83 -11.37 2.07
CA ALA A 371 -8.65 -10.56 1.78
C ALA A 371 -8.82 -9.12 2.29
N GLY A 372 -9.47 -8.93 3.45
CA GLY A 372 -9.56 -7.63 4.12
C GLY A 372 -8.18 -6.96 4.21
N THR A 373 -8.10 -5.69 4.59
CA THR A 373 -6.98 -4.73 4.41
C THR A 373 -5.54 -5.22 4.62
N LEU A 374 -5.30 -6.43 5.13
CA LEU A 374 -4.00 -7.05 5.27
C LEU A 374 -4.06 -8.51 4.80
N MET A 375 -3.98 -8.70 3.47
CA MET A 375 -3.00 -9.60 2.85
C MET A 375 -2.12 -10.32 3.89
N ARG A 376 -2.36 -11.62 4.10
CA ARG A 376 -1.61 -12.40 5.09
C ARG A 376 -0.12 -12.36 4.76
N TRP A 377 0.68 -11.83 5.67
CA TRP A 377 2.14 -11.79 5.57
C TRP A 377 2.72 -13.01 6.25
N ALA A 378 3.40 -13.85 5.47
CA ALA A 378 4.06 -15.05 5.97
C ALA A 378 5.34 -15.28 5.19
N THR A 379 6.18 -16.19 5.69
CA THR A 379 7.41 -16.54 4.98
C THR A 379 7.09 -17.22 3.65
N VAL A 380 7.92 -17.04 2.63
CA VAL A 380 7.82 -17.74 1.33
C VAL A 380 7.71 -19.25 1.54
N ARG A 381 8.47 -19.79 2.51
CA ARG A 381 8.42 -21.21 2.86
C ARG A 381 7.04 -21.65 3.37
N GLN A 382 6.39 -20.82 4.18
CA GLN A 382 5.08 -21.11 4.74
C GLN A 382 4.01 -21.11 3.65
N HIS A 383 3.95 -20.05 2.83
CA HIS A 383 3.05 -19.98 1.68
C HIS A 383 3.23 -21.17 0.73
N ALA A 384 4.48 -21.54 0.42
CA ALA A 384 4.75 -22.67 -0.46
C ALA A 384 4.26 -24.01 0.10
N ARG A 385 4.34 -24.23 1.41
CA ARG A 385 3.80 -25.43 2.07
C ARG A 385 2.28 -25.49 1.98
N GLU A 386 1.62 -24.37 2.24
CA GLU A 386 0.15 -24.28 2.20
C GLU A 386 -0.38 -24.51 0.77
N ILE A 387 0.23 -23.84 -0.22
CA ILE A 387 -0.13 -24.02 -1.64
C ILE A 387 0.09 -25.48 -2.11
N ALA A 388 1.11 -26.16 -1.57
CA ALA A 388 1.38 -27.57 -1.87
C ALA A 388 0.40 -28.52 -1.16
N ALA A 389 -0.05 -28.18 0.05
CA ALA A 389 -1.01 -28.98 0.81
C ALA A 389 -2.42 -28.94 0.20
N SER A 390 -2.80 -27.83 -0.44
CA SER A 390 -4.08 -27.65 -1.14
C SER A 390 -4.16 -28.36 -2.51
N ARG A 391 -3.27 -29.32 -2.79
CA ARG A 391 -3.37 -30.14 -4.00
C ARG A 391 -4.53 -31.13 -3.91
N THR A 392 -5.34 -31.18 -4.95
CA THR A 392 -6.35 -32.24 -5.15
C THR A 392 -5.66 -33.60 -5.35
N PRO A 393 -6.31 -34.72 -5.00
CA PRO A 393 -5.69 -36.06 -4.97
C PRO A 393 -5.05 -36.53 -6.29
N GLN A 394 -5.43 -35.96 -7.43
CA GLN A 394 -4.90 -36.30 -8.75
C GLN A 394 -3.45 -35.84 -9.01
N GLU A 395 -2.84 -35.04 -8.12
CA GLU A 395 -1.43 -34.61 -8.23
C GLU A 395 -0.49 -35.26 -7.17
N ARG A 396 -0.92 -36.32 -6.47
CA ARG A 396 0.01 -37.11 -5.64
C ARG A 396 0.74 -38.11 -6.55
N PRO A 397 2.09 -38.18 -6.50
CA PRO A 397 2.87 -39.10 -7.32
C PRO A 397 2.50 -40.56 -7.07
#